data_AF-A0A4Q0P8I1-F1
#
_entry.id   AF-A0A4Q0P8I1-F1
#
_cell.length_a   1.000
_cell.length_b   1.000
_cell.length_c   1.000
_cell.angle_alpha   90.00
_cell.angle_beta   90.00
_cell.angle_gamma   90.00
#
_symmetry.space_group_name_H-M   'P 1'
#
loop_
_entity.id
_entity.type
_entity.pdbx_description
1 polymer ?
#
loop_
_entity_poly.entity_id
_entity_poly.type
_entity_poly.pdbx_seq_one_letter_code
_entity_poly.pdbx_strand_id
1 'polypeptide(L)'
;MYQNSNPYILTDTLKMHERCLHCNTKFKIEPSFFYGAMYVSYGVGIAFAVAAFIITHFFIGAGLIAGFISIIATLLVFAPLIMRLSRNIWINFFFNYDEKKAKGTTRAS
;
A
#
# COMPACT_ATOMS: atom_id res chain seq x y z
N MET A 1 -5.55 4.99 -11.53
CA MET A 1 -6.25 4.58 -10.30
C MET A 1 -6.17 5.69 -9.25
N TYR A 2 -4.98 6.03 -8.77
CA TYR A 2 -4.73 7.21 -7.92
C TYR A 2 -4.77 8.51 -8.74
N GLN A 3 -5.23 9.61 -8.14
CA GLN A 3 -5.21 10.94 -8.78
C GLN A 3 -3.82 11.56 -8.79
N ASN A 4 -2.93 11.17 -7.86
CA ASN A 4 -1.59 11.72 -7.73
C ASN A 4 -0.56 10.61 -7.53
N SER A 5 0.49 10.61 -8.36
CA SER A 5 1.54 9.58 -8.33
C SER A 5 2.46 9.70 -7.11
N ASN A 6 2.62 10.88 -6.52
CA ASN A 6 3.57 11.11 -5.42
C ASN A 6 3.02 10.65 -4.05
N PRO A 7 3.63 9.65 -3.38
CA PRO A 7 3.22 9.16 -2.06
C PRO A 7 3.33 10.17 -0.92
N TYR A 8 4.17 11.19 -1.07
CA TYR A 8 4.46 12.15 -0.01
C TYR A 8 3.42 13.28 0.09
N ILE A 9 2.45 13.34 -0.84
CA ILE A 9 1.33 14.28 -0.80
C ILE A 9 0.17 13.63 -0.03
N LEU A 10 0.19 13.78 1.30
CA LEU A 10 -0.72 13.13 2.25
C LEU A 10 -2.22 13.38 1.97
N THR A 11 -2.56 14.50 1.35
CA THR A 11 -3.95 14.87 1.02
C THR A 11 -4.50 14.11 -0.19
N ASP A 12 -3.62 13.63 -1.07
CA ASP A 12 -3.99 12.94 -2.31
C ASP A 12 -3.64 11.45 -2.30
N THR A 13 -2.93 10.95 -1.28
CA THR A 13 -2.65 9.51 -1.10
C THR A 13 -3.92 8.66 -1.03
N LEU A 14 -5.00 9.23 -0.48
CA LEU A 14 -6.32 8.60 -0.36
C LEU A 14 -7.26 8.93 -1.53
N LYS A 15 -6.91 9.91 -2.39
CA LYS A 15 -7.76 10.29 -3.53
C LYS A 15 -7.56 9.31 -4.69
N MET A 16 -8.58 8.48 -4.87
CA MET A 16 -8.73 7.58 -6.01
C MET A 16 -9.99 7.92 -6.78
N HIS A 17 -9.96 7.64 -8.08
CA HIS A 17 -11.14 7.75 -8.94
C HIS A 17 -12.22 6.79 -8.43
N GLU A 18 -13.48 7.23 -8.38
CA GLU A 18 -14.57 6.41 -7.86
C GLU A 18 -14.86 5.17 -8.72
N ARG A 19 -14.57 5.25 -10.02
CA ARG A 19 -14.73 4.17 -10.98
C ARG A 19 -13.52 4.07 -11.89
N CYS A 20 -13.23 2.86 -12.35
CA CYS A 20 -12.24 2.64 -13.39
C CYS A 20 -12.75 3.17 -14.74
N LEU A 21 -11.96 3.99 -15.44
CA LEU A 21 -12.32 4.51 -16.78
C LEU A 21 -12.45 3.41 -17.84
N HIS A 22 -11.78 2.26 -17.67
CA HIS A 22 -11.75 1.20 -18.68
C HIS A 22 -12.85 0.14 -18.53
N CYS A 23 -13.18 -0.22 -17.29
CA CYS A 23 -14.09 -1.34 -16.99
C CYS A 23 -15.28 -0.93 -16.10
N ASN A 24 -15.43 0.37 -15.81
CA ASN A 24 -16.49 0.99 -15.01
C ASN A 24 -16.71 0.37 -13.62
N THR A 25 -15.74 -0.41 -13.14
CA THR A 25 -15.78 -1.07 -11.83
C THR A 25 -15.64 0.01 -10.75
N LYS A 26 -16.58 0.05 -9.80
CA LYS A 26 -16.47 0.92 -8.62
C LYS A 26 -15.24 0.52 -7.81
N PHE A 27 -14.35 1.46 -7.51
CA PHE A 27 -13.19 1.22 -6.63
C PHE A 27 -13.55 1.38 -5.14
N LYS A 28 -14.61 2.13 -4.83
CA LYS A 28 -15.23 2.18 -3.50
C LYS A 28 -16.35 1.13 -3.46
N ILE A 29 -16.02 -0.10 -3.06
CA ILE A 29 -16.96 -1.23 -3.05
C ILE A 29 -17.70 -1.30 -1.71
N GLU A 30 -17.01 -1.31 -0.56
CA GLU A 30 -17.64 -1.33 0.77
C GLU A 30 -16.60 -0.98 1.86
N PRO A 31 -17.00 -0.40 3.01
CA PRO A 31 -16.10 -0.12 4.14
C PRO A 31 -15.41 -1.39 4.69
N SER A 32 -15.97 -2.58 4.48
CA SER A 32 -15.38 -3.88 4.86
C SER A 32 -14.07 -4.20 4.12
N PHE A 33 -13.93 -3.77 2.84
CA PHE A 33 -12.71 -3.98 2.06
C PHE A 33 -11.50 -3.20 2.63
N PHE A 34 -11.75 -2.10 3.34
CA PHE A 34 -10.71 -1.31 3.99
C PHE A 34 -10.15 -1.97 5.25
N TYR A 35 -10.94 -2.80 5.96
CA TYR A 35 -10.44 -3.55 7.12
C TYR A 35 -9.34 -4.53 6.71
N GLY A 36 -9.52 -5.22 5.58
CA GLY A 36 -8.49 -6.11 5.06
C GLY A 36 -7.20 -5.39 4.65
N ALA A 37 -7.31 -4.25 3.98
CA ALA A 37 -6.16 -3.38 3.71
C ALA A 37 -5.50 -2.87 5.00
N MET A 38 -6.27 -2.66 6.08
CA MET A 38 -5.71 -2.31 7.38
C MET A 38 -4.88 -3.46 7.97
N TYR A 39 -5.34 -4.71 7.88
CA TYR A 39 -4.60 -5.89 8.33
C TYR A 39 -3.31 -6.10 7.54
N VAL A 40 -3.33 -5.88 6.22
CA VAL A 40 -2.10 -5.95 5.40
C VAL A 40 -1.11 -4.84 5.77
N SER A 41 -1.59 -3.64 6.09
CA SER A 41 -0.70 -2.55 6.55
C SER A 41 0.03 -2.94 7.84
N TYR A 42 -0.61 -3.68 8.73
CA TYR A 42 0.02 -4.19 9.94
C TYR A 42 1.14 -5.19 9.63
N GLY A 43 0.89 -6.15 8.73
CA GLY A 43 1.91 -7.09 8.28
C GLY A 43 3.10 -6.41 7.58
N VAL A 44 2.82 -5.45 6.69
CA VAL A 44 3.86 -4.66 6.01
C VAL A 44 4.63 -3.81 7.03
N GLY A 45 3.96 -3.20 8.00
CA GLY A 45 4.60 -2.43 9.07
C GLY A 45 5.55 -3.28 9.91
N ILE A 46 5.16 -4.50 10.28
CA ILE A 46 6.04 -5.45 10.97
C ILE A 46 7.26 -5.78 10.11
N ALA A 47 7.09 -6.04 8.81
CA ALA A 47 8.22 -6.32 7.93
C ALA A 47 9.24 -5.17 7.89
N PHE A 48 8.76 -3.91 7.82
CA PHE A 48 9.62 -2.73 7.89
C PHE A 48 10.31 -2.58 9.26
N ALA A 49 9.60 -2.85 10.36
CA ALA A 49 10.16 -2.78 11.71
C ALA A 49 11.26 -3.83 11.92
N VAL A 50 11.04 -5.07 11.48
CA VAL A 50 12.03 -6.16 11.55
C VAL A 50 13.24 -5.83 10.67
N ALA A 51 13.03 -5.34 9.46
CA ALA A 51 14.13 -4.92 8.58
C ALA A 51 14.96 -3.80 9.21
N ALA A 52 14.32 -2.76 9.76
CA ALA A 52 15.00 -1.66 10.45
C ALA A 52 15.79 -2.16 11.67
N PHE A 53 15.21 -3.07 12.46
CA PHE A 53 15.90 -3.65 13.61
C PHE A 53 17.14 -4.45 13.19
N ILE A 54 17.03 -5.31 12.18
CA ILE A 54 18.15 -6.11 11.67
C ILE A 54 19.27 -5.18 11.15
N ILE A 55 18.92 -4.17 10.35
CA ILE A 55 19.90 -3.23 9.80
C ILE A 55 20.62 -2.50 10.95
N THR A 56 19.87 -1.92 11.88
CA THR A 56 20.46 -1.12 12.95
C THR A 56 21.26 -1.96 13.95
N HIS A 57 20.81 -3.17 14.27
CA HIS A 57 21.47 -4.02 15.26
C HIS A 57 22.67 -4.78 14.66
N PHE A 58 22.54 -5.37 13.47
CA PHE A 58 23.61 -6.16 12.86
C PHE A 58 24.63 -5.35 12.06
N PHE A 59 24.22 -4.27 11.37
CA PHE A 59 25.16 -3.48 10.54
C PHE A 59 25.79 -2.31 11.30
N ILE A 60 25.04 -1.66 12.19
CA ILE A 60 25.52 -0.47 12.93
C ILE A 60 26.06 -0.87 14.31
N GLY A 61 25.72 -2.05 14.83
CA GLY A 61 26.09 -2.47 16.19
C GLY A 61 25.45 -1.58 17.27
N ALA A 62 24.36 -0.88 16.93
CA ALA A 62 23.76 0.09 17.81
C ALA A 62 23.01 -0.60 18.96
N GLY A 63 23.07 0.00 20.15
CA GLY A 63 22.37 -0.51 21.34
C GLY A 63 20.85 -0.52 21.17
N LEU A 64 20.16 -1.21 22.08
CA LEU A 64 18.70 -1.41 22.05
C LEU A 64 17.91 -0.11 21.86
N ILE A 65 18.30 0.97 22.53
CA ILE A 65 17.62 2.29 22.45
C ILE A 65 17.70 2.85 21.01
N ALA A 66 18.87 2.77 20.38
CA ALA A 66 19.05 3.22 19.00
C ALA A 66 18.26 2.36 18.01
N GLY A 67 18.15 1.05 18.28
CA GLY A 67 17.26 0.15 17.55
C GLY A 67 15.81 0.62 17.58
N PHE A 68 15.27 0.90 18.77
CA PHE A 68 13.89 1.41 18.92
C PHE A 68 13.67 2.74 18.20
N ILE A 69 14.60 3.69 18.31
CA ILE A 69 14.53 4.98 17.62
C ILE A 69 14.52 4.76 16.10
N SER A 70 15.36 3.87 15.58
CA SER A 70 15.42 3.56 14.15
C SER A 70 14.12 2.96 13.61
N ILE A 71 13.46 2.09 14.38
CA ILE A 71 12.17 1.50 14.02
C ILE A 71 11.11 2.58 13.92
N ILE A 72 11.00 3.45 14.93
CA ILE A 72 10.03 4.54 14.96
C ILE A 72 10.28 5.51 13.79
N ALA A 73 11.54 5.90 13.57
CA ALA A 73 11.91 6.78 12.46
C ALA A 73 11.55 6.15 11.10
N THR A 74 11.85 4.86 10.92
CA THR A 74 11.51 4.14 9.69
C THR A 74 10.00 4.09 9.48
N LEU A 75 9.22 3.76 10.52
CA LEU A 75 7.77 3.70 10.41
C LEU A 75 7.15 5.07 10.09
N LEU A 76 7.67 6.17 10.64
CA LEU A 76 7.19 7.52 10.33
C LEU A 76 7.54 7.96 8.90
N VAL A 77 8.78 7.71 8.47
CA VAL A 77 9.25 8.08 7.12
C VAL A 77 8.53 7.26 6.05
N PHE A 78 8.32 5.97 6.29
CA PHE A 78 7.66 5.06 5.36
C PHE A 78 6.15 4.93 5.57
N ALA A 79 5.56 5.62 6.55
CA ALA A 79 4.10 5.60 6.81
C ALA A 79 3.24 5.79 5.55
N PRO A 80 3.43 6.84 4.72
CA PRO A 80 2.62 7.02 3.52
C PRO A 80 2.87 5.91 2.47
N LEU A 81 4.08 5.34 2.47
CA LEU A 81 4.47 4.28 1.55
C LEU A 81 3.82 2.95 1.94
N ILE A 82 3.85 2.57 3.22
CA ILE A 82 3.20 1.38 3.79
C ILE A 82 1.69 1.41 3.49
N MET A 83 1.06 2.56 3.68
CA MET A 83 -0.38 2.74 3.41
C MET A 83 -0.73 2.52 1.94
N ARG A 84 0.10 3.00 1.01
CA ARG A 84 -0.09 2.77 -0.44
C ARG A 84 0.23 1.33 -0.84
N LEU A 85 1.35 0.78 -0.37
CA LEU A 85 1.79 -0.59 -0.68
C LEU A 85 0.74 -1.60 -0.24
N SER A 86 0.25 -1.47 0.98
CA SER A 86 -0.77 -2.34 1.55
C SER A 86 -2.02 -2.38 0.68
N ARG A 87 -2.50 -1.20 0.23
CA ARG A 87 -3.66 -1.10 -0.65
C ARG A 87 -3.41 -1.75 -2.01
N ASN A 88 -2.23 -1.56 -2.59
CA ASN A 88 -1.83 -2.19 -3.85
C ASN A 88 -1.76 -3.71 -3.73
N ILE A 89 -1.13 -4.23 -2.66
CA ILE A 89 -1.01 -5.65 -2.38
C ILE A 89 -2.40 -6.25 -2.18
N TRP A 90 -3.25 -5.62 -1.37
CA TRP A 90 -4.61 -6.10 -1.10
C TRP A 90 -5.47 -6.15 -2.37
N ILE A 91 -5.41 -5.11 -3.21
CA ILE A 91 -6.12 -5.10 -4.50
C ILE A 91 -5.57 -6.20 -5.41
N ASN A 92 -4.24 -6.40 -5.48
CA ASN A 92 -3.64 -7.45 -6.30
C ASN A 92 -4.03 -8.87 -5.82
N PHE A 93 -4.17 -9.06 -4.51
CA PHE A 93 -4.55 -10.34 -3.92
C PHE A 93 -6.01 -10.72 -4.19
N PHE A 94 -6.92 -9.74 -4.19
CA PHE A 94 -8.36 -9.96 -4.41
C PHE A 94 -8.80 -9.78 -5.86
N PHE A 95 -8.14 -8.89 -6.60
CA PHE A 95 -8.34 -8.68 -8.02
C PHE A 95 -7.11 -9.20 -8.75
N ASN A 96 -7.14 -10.49 -9.11
CA ASN A 96 -6.19 -11.04 -10.06
C ASN A 96 -6.36 -10.31 -11.40
N TYR A 97 -5.23 -9.87 -11.97
CA TYR A 97 -5.21 -9.18 -13.25
C TYR A 97 -5.72 -10.10 -14.35
N ASP A 98 -6.95 -9.86 -14.77
CA ASP A 98 -7.57 -10.58 -15.87
C ASP A 98 -7.28 -9.80 -17.17
N GLU A 99 -6.27 -10.27 -17.91
CA GLU A 99 -5.81 -9.64 -19.16
C GLU A 99 -6.95 -9.46 -20.18
N LYS A 100 -7.98 -10.32 -20.11
CA LYS A 100 -9.19 -10.23 -20.96
C LYS A 100 -10.05 -9.01 -20.66
N LYS A 101 -10.08 -8.52 -19.41
CA LYS A 101 -10.80 -7.28 -19.04
C LYS A 101 -9.98 -6.02 -19.34
N ALA A 102 -8.65 -6.13 -19.37
CA ALA A 102 -7.75 -5.04 -19.68
C ALA A 102 -7.70 -4.68 -21.17
N LYS A 103 -7.94 -5.64 -22.07
CA LYS A 103 -7.89 -5.41 -23.53
C LYS A 103 -9.13 -4.75 -24.14
N GLY A 104 -10.20 -4.53 -23.37
CA GLY A 104 -11.38 -3.82 -23.85
C GLY A 104 -12.14 -4.59 -24.94
N THR A 105 -13.40 -4.89 -24.65
CA THR A 105 -14.53 -4.42 -25.46
C THR A 105 -14.13 -3.84 -26.83
N THR A 106 -13.92 -4.72 -27.80
CA THR A 106 -14.10 -4.39 -29.22
C THR A 106 -15.12 -5.40 -29.74
N ARG A 107 -16.19 -4.89 -30.38
CA ARG A 107 -17.49 -5.52 -30.72
C ARG A 107 -18.54 -5.17 -29.64
N ALA A 108 -19.42 -4.19 -29.78
CA ALA A 108 -20.15 -3.72 -30.97
C ALA A 108 -20.82 -4.88 -31.71
N SER A 109 -21.91 -5.38 -31.14
CA SER A 109 -23.21 -5.67 -31.79
C SER A 109 -24.16 -6.27 -30.78
#